data_AF-A0A0M6WWW6-F1
#
_entry.id   AF-A0A0M6WWW6-F1
#
_cell.length_a   1.000
_cell.length_b   1.000
_cell.length_c   1.000
_cell.angle_alpha   90.00
_cell.angle_beta   90.00
_cell.angle_gamma   90.00
#
_symmetry.space_group_name_H-M   'P 1'
#
loop_
_entity.id
_entity.type
_entity.pdbx_description
1 polymer ?
#
loop_
_entity_poly.entity_id
_entity_poly.type
_entity_poly.pdbx_seq_one_letter_code
_entity_poly.pdbx_strand_id
1 'polypeptide(L)' 'MRYEEYLEKLKNAVEKKLGCPIEIKEIKKNNGYTYRGLVVHDGASIKPVIAVQGRRG' A
#
# COMPACT_ATOMS: atom_id res chain seq x y z
N MET A 1 4.26 -16.58 5.88
CA MET A 1 3.21 -15.70 5.33
C MET A 1 3.77 -15.02 4.09
N ARG A 2 3.15 -15.17 2.91
CA ARG A 2 3.66 -14.52 1.69
C ARG A 2 3.46 -13.00 1.84
N TYR A 3 4.43 -12.21 1.39
CA TYR A 3 4.41 -10.74 1.49
C TYR A 3 3.11 -10.13 0.91
N GLU A 4 2.60 -10.71 -0.19
CA GLU A 4 1.33 -10.33 -0.80
C GLU A 4 0.11 -10.55 0.13
N GLU A 5 0.08 -11.65 0.90
CA GLU A 5 -1.03 -11.94 1.83
C GLU A 5 -1.05 -10.95 3.00
N TYR A 6 0.13 -10.51 3.45
CA TYR A 6 0.26 -9.48 4.47
C TYR A 6 -0.25 -8.12 3.96
N LEU A 7 0.12 -7.76 2.73
CA LEU A 7 -0.33 -6.54 2.07
C LEU A 7 -1.85 -6.52 1.89
N GLU A 8 -2.46 -7.63 1.49
CA GLU A 8 -3.91 -7.75 1.33
C GLU A 8 -4.65 -7.62 2.67
N LYS A 9 -4.15 -8.26 3.74
CA LYS A 9 -4.70 -8.10 5.10
C LYS A 9 -4.61 -6.66 5.61
N LEU A 10 -3.49 -5.98 5.35
CA LEU A 10 -3.32 -4.57 5.69
C LEU A 10 -4.30 -3.69 4.93
N LYS A 11 -4.45 -3.89 3.61
CA LYS A 11 -5.43 -3.16 2.80
C LYS A 11 -6.83 -3.30 3.39
N ASN A 12 -7.29 -4.53 3.62
CA ASN A 12 -8.64 -4.79 4.13
C ASN A 12 -8.88 -4.16 5.51
N ALA A 13 -7.89 -4.22 6.40
CA ALA A 13 -7.99 -3.61 7.73
C ALA A 13 -8.09 -2.07 7.66
N VAL A 14 -7.32 -1.45 6.77
CA VAL A 14 -7.33 0.01 6.57
C VAL A 14 -8.62 0.46 5.88
N GLU A 15 -9.09 -0.26 4.85
CA GLU A 15 -10.39 -0.02 4.20
C GLU A 15 -11.54 -0.06 5.20
N LYS A 16 -11.59 -1.09 6.04
CA LYS A 16 -12.64 -1.24 7.06
C LYS A 16 -12.59 -0.12 8.10
N LYS A 17 -11.40 0.34 8.49
CA LYS A 17 -11.24 1.40 9.50
C LYS A 17 -11.55 2.79 8.95
N LEU A 18 -11.14 3.08 7.71
CA LEU A 18 -11.33 4.38 7.09
C LEU A 18 -12.70 4.52 6.39
N GLY A 19 -13.33 3.40 6.02
CA GLY A 19 -14.59 3.42 5.25
C GLY A 19 -14.40 3.92 3.81
N CYS A 20 -13.16 3.98 3.32
CA CYS A 20 -12.79 4.45 1.99
C CYS A 20 -12.07 3.34 1.22
N PRO A 21 -12.21 3.30 -0.12
CA PRO A 21 -11.45 2.36 -0.94
C PRO A 21 -9.95 2.67 -0.87
N ILE A 22 -9.14 1.64 -0.67
CA ILE A 22 -7.67 1.74 -0.58
C ILE A 22 -7.04 0.94 -1.70
N GLU A 23 -6.04 1.52 -2.34
CA GLU A 23 -5.24 0.83 -3.34
C GLU A 23 -3.80 0.64 -2.87
N ILE A 24 -3.15 -0.45 -3.29
CA ILE A 24 -1.72 -0.64 -3.10
C ILE A 24 -1.04 -0.26 -4.41
N LYS A 25 -0.25 0.82 -4.41
CA LYS A 25 0.54 1.24 -5.56
C LYS A 25 2.02 1.16 -5.28
N GLU A 26 2.82 0.84 -6.29
CA GLU A 26 4.26 1.12 -6.23
C GLU A 26 4.45 2.65 -6.27
N ILE A 27 5.13 3.19 -5.26
CA ILE A 27 5.35 4.64 -5.10
C ILE A 27 6.78 5.04 -5.43
N LYS A 28 7.74 4.13 -5.24
CA LYS A 28 9.16 4.39 -5.51
C LYS A 28 9.90 3.09 -5.71
N LYS A 29 10.91 3.10 -6.57
CA LYS A 29 11.89 2.02 -6.72
C LYS A 29 13.28 2.58 -6.50
N ASN A 30 14.08 1.96 -5.64
CA ASN A 30 15.46 2.38 -5.40
C ASN A 30 16.35 1.18 -5.00
N ASN A 31 17.55 1.08 -5.56
CA ASN A 31 18.58 0.08 -5.20
C ASN A 31 18.05 -1.35 -4.98
N GLY A 32 17.18 -1.85 -5.87
CA GLY A 32 16.61 -3.21 -5.76
C GLY A 32 15.43 -3.34 -4.78
N TYR A 33 15.05 -2.27 -4.10
CA TYR A 33 13.85 -2.19 -3.27
C TYR A 33 12.71 -1.55 -4.03
N THR A 34 11.55 -2.17 -3.91
CA THR A 34 10.27 -1.61 -4.33
C THR A 34 9.56 -1.13 -3.07
N TYR A 35 9.16 0.14 -3.07
CA TYR A 35 8.32 0.73 -2.05
C TYR A 35 6.89 0.74 -2.57
N ARG A 36 6.01 0.05 -1.85
CA ARG A 36 4.57 0.08 -2.13
C ARG A 36 3.88 0.92 -1.07
N GLY A 37 2.99 1.80 -1.50
CA GLY A 37 2.16 2.64 -0.64
C GLY A 37 0.70 2.18 -0.67
N LEU A 38 0.05 2.17 0.49
CA LEU A 38 -1.41 2.20 0.57
C LEU A 38 -1.87 3.62 0.26
N VAL A 39 -2.76 3.80 -0.70
CA VAL A 39 -3.26 5.12 -1.12
C VAL A 39 -4.78 5.18 -1.04
N VAL A 40 -5.29 6.30 -0.52
CA VAL A 40 -6.72 6.63 -0.56
C VAL A 40 -6.97 7.51 -1.77
N HIS A 41 -8.06 7.22 -2.50
CA HIS A 41 -8.57 8.10 -3.55
C HIS A 41 -9.67 8.98 -2.97
N ASP A 42 -9.35 10.25 -2.70
CA ASP A 42 -10.32 11.26 -2.28
C ASP A 42 -10.60 12.21 -3.45
N GLY A 43 -11.39 11.73 -4.42
CA GLY A 43 -11.87 12.47 -5.60
C GLY A 43 -10.80 12.97 -6.59
N ALA A 44 -9.91 13.85 -6.14
CA ALA A 44 -8.89 14.55 -6.93
C ALA A 44 -7.45 14.33 -6.43
N SER A 45 -7.23 13.67 -5.28
CA SER A 45 -5.90 13.53 -4.68
C SER A 45 -5.61 12.11 -4.19
N ILE A 46 -4.41 11.62 -4.50
CA ILE A 46 -3.84 10.37 -3.99
C ILE A 46 -3.05 10.73 -2.73
N LYS A 47 -3.57 10.38 -1.56
CA LYS A 47 -2.87 10.59 -0.29
C LYS A 47 -2.19 9.29 0.14
N PRO A 48 -0.87 9.26 0.36
CA PRO A 48 -0.19 8.08 0.88
C PRO A 48 -0.58 7.88 2.35
N VAL A 49 -1.05 6.68 2.69
CA VAL A 49 -1.43 6.29 4.06
C VAL A 49 -0.26 5.63 4.77
N ILE A 50 0.41 4.67 4.11
CA ILE A 50 1.53 3.89 4.67
C ILE A 50 2.49 3.52 3.53
N ALA A 51 3.80 3.64 3.74
CA ALA A 51 4.83 3.10 2.84
C ALA A 51 5.43 1.82 3.43
N VAL A 52 5.46 0.74 2.63
CA VAL A 52 6.04 -0.55 3.01
C VAL A 52 7.23 -0.85 2.09
N GLN A 53 8.39 -1.14 2.68
CA GLN A 53 9.60 -1.53 1.95
C GLN A 53 9.62 -3.06 1.77
N GLY A 54 9.68 -3.53 0.52
CA GLY A 54 9.94 -4.93 0.18
C GLY A 54 11.35 -5.11 -0.37
N ARG A 55 12.10 -6.10 0.14
CA ARG A 55 13.37 -6.54 -0.46
C ARG A 55 13.05 -7.58 -1.54
N ARG A 56 13.53 -7.38 -2.76
CA ARG A 56 13.38 -8.37 -3.84
C ARG A 56 14.31 -9.55 -3.54
N GLY A 57 13.74 -10.75 -3.45
CA GLY A 57 14.46 -12.03 -3.49
C GLY A 57 14.58 -12.53 -4.91
#